data_AF-A0A7R9G8W4-F1
#
_entry.id   AF-A0A7R9G8W4-F1
#
_cell.length_a   1.000
_cell.length_b   1.000
_cell.length_c   1.000
_cell.angle_alpha   90.00
_cell.angle_beta   90.00
_cell.angle_gamma   90.00
#
_symmetry.space_group_name_H-M   'P 1'
#
loop_
_entity.id
_entity.type
_entity.pdbx_description
1 polymer ?
#
loop_
_entity_poly.entity_id
_entity_poly.type
_entity_poly.pdbx_seq_one_letter_code
_entity_poly.pdbx_strand_id
1 'polypeptide(L)'
;MASPACTELEVAMMDWLGKMLDLPQQFLNSSEGPGGGVIQGSASEATLVGLLAAKERTVRRLRASNPDWDEGAIKARLVAYTSGW
;
A
#
# COMPACT_ATOMS: atom_id res chain seq x y z
N MET A 1 10.37 6.74 20.14
CA MET A 1 11.08 7.90 19.59
C MET A 1 10.35 8.31 18.33
N ALA A 2 9.71 9.48 18.32
CA ALA A 2 9.22 10.10 17.10
C ALA A 2 10.07 11.34 16.87
N SER A 3 10.82 11.37 15.77
CA SER A 3 11.62 12.52 15.35
C SER A 3 10.92 13.12 14.12
N PRO A 4 10.32 14.32 14.23
CA PRO A 4 9.64 14.97 13.11
C PRO A 4 10.56 15.11 11.88
N ALA A 5 11.83 15.46 12.12
CA ALA A 5 12.81 15.63 11.06
C ALA A 5 13.11 14.34 10.26
N CYS A 6 13.04 13.16 10.90
CA CYS A 6 13.26 11.89 10.19
C CYS A 6 12.11 11.60 9.22
N THR A 7 10.86 11.82 9.64
CA THR A 7 9.68 11.63 8.79
C THR A 7 9.62 12.67 7.67
N GLU A 8 9.94 13.93 7.95
CA GLU A 8 10.00 14.98 6.92
C GLU A 8 11.06 14.70 5.85
N LEU A 9 12.24 14.23 6.26
CA LEU A 9 13.30 13.87 5.34
C LEU A 9 12.92 12.67 4.47
N GLU A 10 12.31 11.64 5.07
CA GLU A 10 11.81 10.48 4.33
C GLU A 10 10.78 10.91 3.26
N VAL A 11 9.85 11.78 3.64
CA VAL A 11 8.82 12.31 2.74
C VAL A 11 9.46 13.02 1.54
N ALA A 12 10.42 13.91 1.78
CA ALA A 12 11.12 14.66 0.73
C ALA A 12 11.94 13.74 -0.20
N MET A 13 12.63 12.76 0.38
CA MET A 13 13.45 11.81 -0.39
C MET A 13 12.61 10.92 -1.29
N MET A 14 11.48 10.41 -0.79
CA MET A 14 10.55 9.61 -1.60
C MET A 14 9.92 10.42 -2.74
N ASP A 15 9.68 11.72 -2.51
CA ASP A 15 9.19 12.64 -3.52
C ASP A 15 10.19 12.86 -4.65
N TRP A 16 11.48 13.06 -4.32
CA TRP A 16 12.54 13.19 -5.32
C TRP A 16 12.73 11.91 -6.12
N LEU A 17 12.73 10.75 -5.45
CA LEU A 17 12.82 9.46 -6.12
C LEU A 17 11.66 9.24 -7.09
N GLY A 18 10.43 9.53 -6.66
CA GLY A 18 9.24 9.40 -7.52
C GLY A 18 9.32 10.29 -8.76
N LYS A 19 9.81 11.53 -8.62
CA LYS A 19 10.05 12.45 -9.74
C LYS A 19 11.16 11.97 -10.68
N MET A 20 12.25 11.42 -10.15
CA MET A 20 13.36 10.86 -10.94
C MET A 20 12.93 9.64 -11.77
N LEU A 21 11.97 8.86 -11.26
CA LEU A 21 11.39 7.70 -11.95
C LEU A 21 10.20 8.05 -12.85
N ASP A 22 9.87 9.34 -12.98
CA ASP A 22 8.69 9.84 -13.72
C ASP A 22 7.38 9.14 -13.32
N LEU A 23 7.23 8.88 -12.00
CA LEU A 23 6.01 8.26 -11.49
C LEU A 23 4.81 9.24 -11.56
N PRO A 24 3.59 8.73 -11.79
CA PRO A 24 2.39 9.55 -11.72
C PRO A 24 2.28 10.35 -10.42
N GLN A 25 1.76 11.58 -10.50
CA GLN A 25 1.69 12.49 -9.34
C GLN A 25 0.95 11.91 -8.13
N GLN A 26 0.02 10.98 -8.32
CA GLN A 26 -0.68 10.27 -7.24
C GLN A 26 0.26 9.43 -6.33
N PHE A 27 1.50 9.17 -6.73
CA PHE A 27 2.51 8.48 -5.91
C PHE A 27 3.45 9.44 -5.17
N LEU A 28 3.34 10.75 -5.41
CA LEU A 28 4.16 11.76 -4.75
C LEU A 28 3.47 12.20 -3.45
N ASN A 29 4.24 12.30 -2.38
CA ASN A 29 3.80 12.79 -1.07
C ASN A 29 3.41 14.28 -1.11
N SER A 30 3.93 15.05 -2.06
CA SER A 30 3.52 16.46 -2.27
C SER A 30 2.20 16.64 -3.02
N SER A 31 1.57 15.55 -3.46
CA SER A 31 0.26 15.58 -4.14
C SER A 31 -0.89 15.79 -3.16
N GLU A 32 -2.00 16.37 -3.62
CA GLU A 32 -3.21 16.57 -2.81
C GLU A 32 -3.99 15.26 -2.52
N GLY A 33 -3.58 14.14 -3.13
CA GLY A 33 -4.22 12.83 -2.94
C GLY A 33 -3.74 12.06 -1.71
N PRO A 34 -4.44 10.98 -1.31
CA PRO A 34 -4.06 10.15 -0.15
C PRO A 34 -2.87 9.21 -0.41
N GLY A 35 -2.20 9.37 -1.56
CA GLY A 35 -1.09 8.51 -2.00
C GLY A 35 0.26 9.01 -1.51
N GLY A 36 1.31 8.24 -1.78
CA GLY A 36 2.65 8.58 -1.33
C GLY A 36 3.63 7.41 -1.36
N GLY A 37 4.88 7.71 -0.99
CA GLY A 37 5.98 6.76 -0.86
C GLY A 37 6.52 6.69 0.56
N VAL A 38 6.92 5.49 0.98
CA VAL A 38 7.53 5.18 2.27
C VAL A 38 8.71 4.22 2.06
N ILE A 39 9.74 4.32 2.88
CA ILE A 39 10.89 3.43 2.85
C ILE A 39 10.54 2.13 3.60
N GLN A 40 10.86 0.99 3.00
CA GLN A 40 10.63 -0.34 3.59
C GLN A 40 11.98 -1.07 3.74
N GLY A 41 12.03 -2.05 4.65
CA GLY A 41 13.26 -2.81 4.90
C GLY A 41 13.67 -3.70 3.73
N SER A 42 12.70 -4.18 2.94
CA SER A 42 12.95 -4.97 1.74
C SER A 42 11.80 -4.89 0.72
N ALA A 43 12.08 -5.29 -0.52
CA ALA A 43 11.05 -5.42 -1.56
C ALA A 43 10.01 -6.52 -1.22
N SER A 44 10.44 -7.60 -0.56
CA SER A 44 9.54 -8.69 -0.12
C SER A 44 8.54 -8.20 0.92
N GLU A 45 8.99 -7.37 1.86
CA GLU A 45 8.14 -6.72 2.85
C GLU A 45 7.15 -5.75 2.19
N ALA A 46 7.62 -4.88 1.30
CA ALA A 46 6.75 -3.96 0.56
C ALA A 46 5.65 -4.70 -0.23
N THR A 47 6.00 -5.83 -0.85
CA THR A 47 5.05 -6.69 -1.58
C THR A 47 4.02 -7.31 -0.63
N LEU A 48 4.47 -7.82 0.52
CA LEU A 48 3.59 -8.37 1.55
C LEU A 48 2.62 -7.32 2.09
N VAL A 49 3.10 -6.12 2.40
CA VAL A 49 2.28 -4.99 2.86
C VAL A 49 1.22 -4.63 1.82
N GLY A 50 1.62 -4.54 0.55
CA GLY A 50 0.69 -4.30 -0.56
C GLY A 50 -0.41 -5.37 -0.66
N LEU A 51 -0.04 -6.65 -0.54
CA LEU A 51 -0.99 -7.77 -0.58
C LEU A 51 -1.95 -7.76 0.61
N LEU A 52 -1.44 -7.47 1.82
CA LEU A 52 -2.27 -7.35 3.03
C LEU A 52 -3.26 -6.20 2.92
N ALA A 53 -2.83 -5.03 2.43
CA ALA A 53 -3.70 -3.89 2.19
C ALA A 53 -4.79 -4.22 1.16
N ALA A 54 -4.44 -4.88 0.06
CA ALA A 54 -5.40 -5.31 -0.97
C ALA A 54 -6.41 -6.33 -0.43
N LYS A 55 -5.95 -7.32 0.34
CA LYS A 55 -6.78 -8.32 1.02
C LYS A 55 -7.79 -7.64 1.94
N GLU A 56 -7.33 -6.78 2.83
CA GLU A 56 -8.17 -6.11 3.82
C GLU A 56 -9.19 -5.17 3.15
N ARG A 57 -8.77 -4.37 2.16
CA ARG A 57 -9.66 -3.51 1.39
C ARG A 57 -10.77 -4.31 0.70
N THR A 58 -10.44 -5.48 0.16
CA THR A 58 -11.41 -6.37 -0.50
C THR A 58 -12.39 -6.98 0.48
N VAL A 59 -11.90 -7.46 1.63
CA VAL A 59 -12.74 -8.02 2.70
C VAL A 59 -13.74 -6.98 3.22
N ARG A 60 -13.27 -5.76 3.52
CA ARG A 60 -14.14 -4.65 3.97
C ARG A 60 -15.22 -4.32 2.95
N ARG A 61 -14.86 -4.24 1.66
CA ARG A 61 -15.81 -3.97 0.57
C ARG A 61 -16.88 -5.07 0.47
N LEU A 62 -16.49 -6.33 0.56
CA LEU A 62 -17.43 -7.46 0.44
C LEU A 62 -18.36 -7.57 1.65
N ARG A 63 -17.85 -7.31 2.86
CA ARG A 63 -18.69 -7.23 4.07
C ARG A 63 -19.66 -6.06 4.05
N ALA A 64 -19.24 -4.90 3.55
CA ALA A 64 -20.14 -3.75 3.41
C ALA A 64 -21.30 -4.05 2.44
N SER A 65 -21.08 -4.88 1.43
CA SER A 65 -22.11 -5.28 0.46
C SER A 65 -22.91 -6.51 0.90
N ASN A 66 -22.34 -7.36 1.77
CA ASN A 66 -22.93 -8.61 2.27
C ASN A 66 -22.61 -8.76 3.77
N PRO A 67 -23.38 -8.10 4.66
CA PRO A 67 -23.08 -8.07 6.09
C PRO A 67 -23.05 -9.46 6.76
N ASP A 68 -23.82 -10.42 6.25
CA ASP A 68 -23.93 -11.77 6.80
C ASP A 68 -22.76 -12.69 6.43
N TRP A 69 -21.85 -12.25 5.57
CA TRP A 69 -20.73 -13.09 5.14
C TRP A 69 -19.62 -13.14 6.19
N ASP A 70 -19.24 -14.37 6.56
CA ASP A 70 -18.10 -14.61 7.42
C ASP A 70 -16.78 -14.15 6.77
N GLU A 71 -15.92 -13.53 7.58
CA GLU A 71 -14.64 -13.00 7.12
C GLU A 71 -13.69 -14.11 6.66
N GLY A 72 -13.69 -15.22 7.41
CA GLY A 72 -12.85 -16.38 7.11
C GLY A 72 -13.25 -17.01 5.77
N ALA A 73 -14.55 -17.15 5.54
CA ALA A 73 -15.09 -17.63 4.27
C ALA A 73 -14.71 -16.73 3.09
N ILE A 74 -14.74 -15.40 3.26
CA ILE A 74 -14.29 -14.44 2.22
C ILE A 74 -12.79 -14.63 1.96
N LYS A 75 -11.98 -14.61 3.03
CA LYS A 75 -10.52 -14.70 2.92
C LYS A 75 -10.07 -16.02 2.27
N ALA A 76 -10.76 -17.12 2.56
CA ALA A 76 -10.47 -18.44 1.99
C ALA A 76 -10.70 -18.51 0.47
N ARG A 77 -11.49 -17.59 -0.09
CA ARG A 77 -11.78 -17.51 -1.54
C ARG A 77 -10.87 -16.53 -2.30
N LEU A 78 -9.99 -15.80 -1.60
CA LEU A 78 -9.07 -14.87 -2.25
C LEU A 78 -7.89 -15.62 -2.87
N VAL A 79 -7.57 -15.25 -4.12
CA VAL A 79 -6.43 -15.81 -4.87
C VAL A 79 -5.55 -14.65 -5.33
N ALA A 80 -4.24 -14.78 -5.13
CA ALA A 80 -3.24 -13.85 -5.66
C ALA A 80 -2.48 -14.55 -6.79
N TYR A 81 -2.09 -13.76 -7.80
CA TYR A 81 -1.33 -14.25 -8.95
C TYR A 81 0.01 -13.54 -9.01
N THR A 82 1.03 -14.25 -9.49
CA THR A 82 2.36 -13.72 -9.79
C THR A 82 2.77 -14.22 -11.17
N SER A 83 3.73 -13.57 -11.81
CA SER A 83 4.37 -14.16 -12.99
C SER A 83 5.11 -15.43 -12.57
N GLY A 84 4.95 -16.52 -13.33
CA GLY A 84 5.96 -17.56 -13.41
C GLY A 84 7.09 -17.03 -14.29
N TRP A 85 8.34 -17.23 -13.87
CA TRP A 85 9.53 -16.82 -14.61
C TRP A 85 9.49 -17.23 -16.09
#